data_AF-A0A844WXN8-F1
#
_entry.id   AF-A0A844WXN8-F1
#
_cell.length_a   1.000
_cell.length_b   1.000
_cell.length_c   1.000
_cell.angle_alpha   90.00
_cell.angle_beta   90.00
_cell.angle_gamma   90.00
#
_symmetry.space_group_name_H-M   'P 1'
#
loop_
_entity.id
_entity.type
_entity.pdbx_description
1 polymer ?
#
loop_
_entity_poly.entity_id
_entity_poly.type
_entity_poly.pdbx_seq_one_letter_code
_entity_poly.pdbx_strand_id
1 'polypeptide(L)'
;MKATVVMFIAIILFGFDNSEAKVIDTEQIDIQENMDIVERGIKIMTQSTPEKIKQFNNQKDSDYRFAQDSVVAGIKEKLPIVVDKFTMFDDISRNNNKLIYKYIMKGLPKEVILLKQNQESVLNKIVTLYCGNDPNVKAFKLLFPNGVSYNYYLANEKIMSFDLKPSDCDSK
;
A
#
# COMPACT_ATOMS: atom_id res chain seq x y z
N MET A 1 -2.39 0.05 -30.12
CA MET A 1 -1.42 0.16 -29.01
C MET A 1 -2.22 0.35 -27.73
N LYS A 2 -2.38 -0.71 -26.92
CA LYS A 2 -3.04 -0.64 -25.61
C LYS A 2 -1.94 -0.55 -24.56
N ALA A 3 -1.94 0.52 -23.77
CA ALA A 3 -1.01 0.72 -22.67
C ALA A 3 -1.52 -0.03 -21.43
N THR A 4 -0.76 -1.03 -21.00
CA THR A 4 -1.03 -1.81 -19.79
C THR A 4 -0.54 -1.02 -18.58
N VAL A 5 -1.47 -0.52 -17.75
CA VAL A 5 -1.14 0.00 -16.42
C VAL A 5 -0.95 -1.20 -15.50
N VAL A 6 0.31 -1.54 -15.21
CA VAL A 6 0.67 -2.63 -14.31
C VAL A 6 0.61 -2.12 -12.88
N MET A 7 -0.50 -2.41 -12.19
CA MET A 7 -0.63 -2.25 -10.75
C MET A 7 -0.04 -3.51 -10.08
N PHE A 8 1.18 -3.45 -9.58
CA PHE A 8 1.79 -4.58 -8.87
C PHE A 8 1.22 -4.70 -7.45
N ILE A 9 0.09 -5.42 -7.37
CA ILE A 9 -0.16 -6.37 -6.30
C ILE A 9 0.80 -7.54 -6.55
N ALA A 10 1.75 -7.78 -5.66
CA ALA A 10 2.60 -8.96 -5.74
C ALA A 10 1.80 -10.22 -5.39
N ILE A 11 1.32 -10.90 -6.43
CA ILE A 11 1.16 -12.34 -6.64
C ILE A 11 1.24 -13.22 -5.38
N ILE A 12 0.08 -13.78 -4.97
CA ILE A 12 -0.03 -15.20 -4.62
C ILE A 12 -1.20 -15.80 -5.42
N LEU A 13 -0.86 -16.89 -6.09
CA LEU A 13 -1.65 -17.76 -6.95
C LEU A 13 -2.90 -18.31 -6.25
N PHE A 14 -4.06 -18.25 -6.91
CA PHE A 14 -4.92 -19.41 -7.18
C PHE A 14 -5.80 -19.05 -8.38
N GLY A 15 -5.61 -19.80 -9.47
CA GLY A 15 -6.61 -19.90 -10.51
C GLY A 15 -7.78 -20.74 -10.00
N PHE A 16 -8.98 -20.33 -10.39
CA PHE A 16 -10.05 -21.25 -10.71
C PHE A 16 -10.60 -20.80 -12.07
N ASP A 17 -10.12 -21.49 -13.08
CA ASP A 17 -10.84 -21.70 -14.33
C ASP A 17 -12.04 -22.59 -13.97
N ASN A 18 -13.25 -22.06 -14.12
CA ASN A 18 -14.46 -22.87 -14.17
C ASN A 18 -15.17 -22.50 -15.47
N SER A 19 -14.82 -23.26 -16.49
CA SER A 19 -15.61 -23.37 -17.72
C SER A 19 -16.95 -24.03 -17.37
N GLU A 20 -17.99 -23.22 -17.26
CA GLU A 20 -19.31 -23.57 -17.78
C GLU A 20 -19.74 -22.40 -18.66
N ALA A 21 -19.62 -22.59 -19.98
CA ALA A 21 -20.16 -21.67 -20.96
C ALA A 21 -21.68 -21.67 -20.87
N LYS A 22 -22.23 -20.80 -20.02
CA LYS A 22 -23.60 -20.31 -20.20
C LYS A 22 -23.56 -19.35 -21.39
N VAL A 23 -24.40 -19.59 -22.38
CA VAL A 23 -24.73 -18.59 -23.39
C VAL A 23 -25.38 -17.43 -22.64
N ILE A 24 -24.61 -16.39 -22.33
CA ILE A 24 -25.09 -15.16 -21.71
C ILE A 24 -25.42 -14.22 -22.86
N ASP A 25 -26.67 -13.74 -22.89
CA ASP A 25 -27.16 -12.77 -23.86
C ASP A 25 -26.28 -11.52 -23.84
N THR A 26 -25.57 -11.29 -24.95
CA THR A 26 -24.63 -10.19 -25.16
C THR A 26 -25.27 -8.82 -24.89
N GLU A 27 -26.58 -8.69 -25.06
CA GLU A 27 -27.34 -7.46 -24.86
C GLU A 27 -27.47 -7.05 -23.38
N GLN A 28 -27.51 -8.00 -22.43
CA GLN A 28 -27.60 -7.68 -21.00
C GLN A 28 -26.26 -7.25 -20.40
N ILE A 29 -25.14 -7.78 -20.91
CA ILE A 29 -23.79 -7.42 -20.44
C ILE A 29 -23.47 -5.97 -20.85
N ASP A 30 -23.80 -5.58 -22.08
CA ASP A 30 -23.54 -4.23 -22.60
C ASP A 30 -24.33 -3.15 -21.82
N ILE A 31 -25.57 -3.44 -21.40
CA ILE A 31 -26.37 -2.49 -20.62
C ILE A 31 -25.81 -2.33 -19.19
N GLN A 32 -25.41 -3.44 -18.55
CA GLN A 32 -24.85 -3.43 -17.20
C GLN A 32 -23.50 -2.69 -17.15
N GLU A 33 -22.62 -2.91 -18.14
CA GLU A 33 -21.33 -2.24 -18.24
C GLU A 33 -21.49 -0.72 -18.50
N ASN A 34 -22.45 -0.35 -19.36
CA ASN A 34 -22.77 1.05 -19.61
C ASN A 34 -23.34 1.77 -18.37
N MET A 35 -24.16 1.10 -17.56
CA MET A 35 -24.67 1.67 -16.29
C MET A 35 -23.54 1.92 -15.28
N ASP A 36 -22.59 0.98 -15.13
CA ASP A 36 -21.44 1.12 -14.23
C ASP A 36 -20.50 2.27 -14.68
N ILE A 37 -20.30 2.44 -16.00
CA ILE A 37 -19.52 3.57 -16.53
C ILE A 37 -20.19 4.92 -16.21
N VAL A 38 -21.51 5.02 -16.38
CA VAL A 38 -22.27 6.25 -16.09
C VAL A 38 -22.22 6.57 -14.59
N GLU A 39 -22.41 5.58 -13.72
CA GLU A 39 -22.32 5.77 -12.26
C GLU A 39 -20.92 6.22 -11.84
N ARG A 40 -19.86 5.61 -12.39
CA ARG A 40 -18.48 6.06 -12.17
C ARG A 40 -18.27 7.50 -12.65
N GLY A 41 -18.81 7.86 -13.82
CA GLY A 41 -18.77 9.22 -14.35
C GLY A 41 -19.42 10.25 -13.42
N ILE A 42 -20.63 9.95 -12.95
CA ILE A 42 -21.37 10.80 -11.99
C ILE A 42 -20.59 10.91 -10.66
N LYS A 43 -20.02 9.81 -10.16
CA LYS A 43 -19.20 9.81 -8.95
C LYS A 43 -17.96 10.68 -9.08
N ILE A 44 -17.30 10.69 -10.25
CA ILE A 44 -16.15 11.56 -10.52
C ILE A 44 -16.58 13.03 -10.58
N MET A 45 -17.69 13.34 -11.26
CA MET A 45 -18.20 14.71 -11.38
C MET A 45 -18.62 15.28 -10.02
N THR A 46 -19.35 14.50 -9.21
CA THR A 46 -19.78 14.89 -7.86
C THR A 46 -18.63 15.05 -6.88
N GLN A 47 -17.48 14.42 -7.14
CA GLN A 47 -16.27 14.65 -6.36
C GLN A 47 -15.60 16.00 -6.63
N SER A 48 -15.97 16.74 -7.68
CA SER A 48 -15.38 18.03 -8.04
C SER A 48 -16.10 19.21 -7.36
N THR A 49 -16.14 19.24 -6.03
CA THR A 49 -16.76 20.35 -5.30
C THR A 49 -15.95 21.65 -5.42
N PRO A 50 -16.58 22.83 -5.30
CA PRO A 50 -15.86 24.11 -5.30
C PRO A 50 -14.71 24.17 -4.29
N GLU A 51 -14.86 23.53 -3.13
CA GLU A 51 -13.82 23.43 -2.10
C GLU A 51 -12.62 22.63 -2.58
N LYS A 52 -12.84 21.50 -3.28
CA LYS A 52 -11.77 20.69 -3.84
C LYS A 52 -11.08 21.37 -5.03
N ILE A 53 -11.81 22.12 -5.84
CA ILE A 53 -11.22 22.95 -6.92
C ILE A 53 -10.33 24.04 -6.31
N LYS A 54 -10.80 24.72 -5.26
CA LYS A 54 -10.00 25.71 -4.52
C LYS A 54 -8.78 25.07 -3.86
N GLN A 55 -8.91 23.86 -3.32
CA GLN A 55 -7.79 23.10 -2.75
C GLN A 55 -6.75 22.74 -3.82
N PHE A 56 -7.18 22.28 -5.00
CA PHE A 56 -6.32 21.98 -6.14
C PHE A 56 -5.56 23.21 -6.61
N ASN A 57 -6.25 24.34 -6.81
CA ASN A 57 -5.61 25.59 -7.27
C ASN A 57 -4.61 26.17 -6.25
N ASN A 58 -4.78 25.87 -4.97
CA ASN A 58 -3.86 26.29 -3.90
C ASN A 58 -2.76 25.27 -3.63
N GLN A 59 -2.78 24.12 -4.29
CA GLN A 59 -1.76 23.10 -4.12
C GLN A 59 -0.45 23.60 -4.76
N LYS A 60 0.63 23.54 -3.99
CA LYS A 60 1.95 23.88 -4.51
C LYS A 60 2.50 22.67 -5.28
N ASP A 61 3.31 22.94 -6.30
CA ASP A 61 4.13 21.90 -6.89
C ASP A 61 4.95 21.20 -5.79
N SER A 62 5.07 19.87 -5.89
CA SER A 62 5.70 19.02 -4.88
C SER A 62 4.96 18.92 -3.53
N ASP A 63 3.73 19.42 -3.41
CA ASP A 63 2.84 19.08 -2.30
C ASP A 63 2.25 17.68 -2.52
N TYR A 64 2.91 16.68 -1.96
CA TYR A 64 2.52 15.28 -2.12
C TYR A 64 1.38 14.83 -1.21
N ARG A 65 0.77 15.70 -0.38
CA ARG A 65 -0.23 15.27 0.62
C ARG A 65 -1.36 14.44 0.03
N PHE A 66 -1.95 14.90 -1.08
CA PHE A 66 -3.02 14.17 -1.75
C PHE A 66 -2.57 12.78 -2.24
N ALA A 67 -1.40 12.69 -2.86
CA ALA A 67 -0.85 11.43 -3.35
C ALA A 67 -0.51 10.48 -2.19
N GLN A 68 0.08 11.00 -1.11
CA GLN A 68 0.36 10.24 0.09
C GLN A 68 -0.92 9.69 0.75
N ASP A 69 -1.97 10.52 0.87
CA ASP A 69 -3.25 10.11 1.45
C ASP A 69 -3.94 9.05 0.57
N SER A 70 -3.81 9.17 -0.75
CA SER A 70 -4.31 8.16 -1.70
C SER A 70 -3.57 6.82 -1.58
N VAL A 71 -2.25 6.84 -1.38
CA VAL A 71 -1.46 5.64 -1.11
C VAL A 71 -1.92 4.97 0.19
N VAL A 72 -2.09 5.74 1.28
CA VAL A 72 -2.58 5.22 2.55
C VAL A 72 -3.97 4.59 2.39
N ALA A 73 -4.90 5.29 1.74
CA ALA A 73 -6.26 4.80 1.53
C ALA A 73 -6.28 3.51 0.70
N GLY A 74 -5.56 3.47 -0.42
CA GLY A 74 -5.51 2.28 -1.28
C GLY A 74 -4.85 1.06 -0.63
N ILE A 75 -3.92 1.26 0.32
CA ILE A 75 -3.37 0.16 1.11
C ILE A 75 -4.38 -0.28 2.17
N LYS A 76 -5.04 0.66 2.87
CA LYS A 76 -6.05 0.35 3.90
C LYS A 76 -7.20 -0.51 3.40
N GLU A 77 -7.63 -0.33 2.15
CA GLU A 77 -8.67 -1.16 1.53
C GLU A 77 -8.33 -2.65 1.47
N LYS A 78 -7.04 -2.99 1.59
CA LYS A 78 -6.55 -4.38 1.54
C LYS A 78 -6.20 -4.93 2.92
N LEU A 79 -6.26 -4.11 3.97
CA LEU A 79 -5.91 -4.52 5.33
C LEU A 79 -7.09 -5.21 6.04
N PRO A 80 -6.81 -6.14 6.98
CA PRO A 80 -5.49 -6.65 7.35
C PRO A 80 -4.93 -7.69 6.36
N ILE A 81 -3.59 -7.80 6.27
CA ILE A 81 -2.90 -8.78 5.40
C ILE A 81 -2.03 -9.69 6.25
N VAL A 82 -2.21 -11.01 6.14
CA VAL A 82 -1.28 -11.99 6.73
C VAL A 82 -0.01 -12.02 5.89
N VAL A 83 1.13 -11.65 6.47
CA VAL A 83 2.43 -11.61 5.79
C VAL A 83 3.10 -12.97 5.85
N ASP A 84 3.08 -13.58 7.03
CA ASP A 84 3.60 -14.92 7.29
C ASP A 84 2.88 -15.56 8.48
N LYS A 85 3.35 -16.75 8.91
CA LYS A 85 2.75 -17.52 10.01
C LYS A 85 2.69 -16.76 11.34
N PHE A 86 3.55 -15.78 11.56
CA PHE A 86 3.71 -15.07 12.83
C PHE A 86 3.36 -13.58 12.74
N THR A 87 3.21 -13.02 11.53
CA THR A 87 3.12 -11.58 11.30
C THR A 87 1.92 -11.20 10.44
N MET A 88 1.13 -10.24 10.91
CA MET A 88 0.04 -9.63 10.17
C MET A 88 0.32 -8.14 10.01
N PHE A 89 0.18 -7.63 8.79
CA PHE A 89 0.12 -6.20 8.52
C PHE A 89 -1.30 -5.71 8.83
N ASP A 90 -1.42 -4.87 9.86
CA ASP A 90 -2.69 -4.55 10.51
C ASP A 90 -3.22 -3.16 10.16
N ASP A 91 -2.33 -2.15 10.19
CA ASP A 91 -2.72 -0.79 9.86
C ASP A 91 -1.56 -0.04 9.20
N ILE A 92 -1.91 1.01 8.47
CA ILE A 92 -0.98 1.94 7.87
C ILE A 92 -1.45 3.36 8.11
N SER A 93 -0.53 4.25 8.44
CA SER A 93 -0.84 5.66 8.63
C SER A 93 0.29 6.53 8.11
N ARG A 94 0.03 7.83 8.04
CA ARG A 94 1.03 8.82 7.67
C ARG A 94 1.18 9.83 8.79
N ASN A 95 2.41 10.21 9.06
CA ASN A 95 2.73 11.32 9.94
C ASN A 95 3.93 12.07 9.36
N ASN A 96 3.84 13.39 9.24
CA ASN A 96 4.95 14.25 8.79
C ASN A 96 5.72 13.68 7.58
N ASN A 97 5.06 13.43 6.45
CA ASN A 97 5.67 12.89 5.22
C ASN A 97 6.41 11.54 5.40
N LYS A 98 6.08 10.79 6.45
CA LYS A 98 6.59 9.46 6.75
C LYS A 98 5.43 8.47 6.78
N LEU A 99 5.63 7.30 6.19
CA LEU A 99 4.65 6.22 6.23
C LEU A 99 4.91 5.31 7.42
N ILE A 100 3.88 4.99 8.17
CA ILE A 100 3.96 4.22 9.41
C ILE A 100 3.18 2.94 9.21
N TYR A 101 3.90 1.82 9.20
CA TYR A 101 3.34 0.48 9.13
C TYR A 101 3.19 -0.09 10.54
N LYS A 102 2.04 -0.69 10.81
CA LYS A 102 1.75 -1.41 12.05
C LYS A 102 1.59 -2.90 11.75
N TYR A 103 2.47 -3.70 12.36
CA TYR A 103 2.42 -5.16 12.28
C TYR A 103 2.07 -5.75 13.64
N ILE A 104 1.20 -6.75 13.64
CA ILE A 104 0.88 -7.56 14.82
C ILE A 104 1.61 -8.90 14.70
N MET A 105 2.31 -9.28 15.76
CA MET A 105 3.00 -10.55 15.89
C MET A 105 2.27 -11.50 16.84
N LYS A 106 2.24 -12.79 16.53
CA LYS A 106 1.68 -13.86 17.36
C LYS A 106 2.48 -15.15 17.25
N GLY A 107 2.35 -16.02 18.25
CA GLY A 107 2.87 -17.40 18.20
C GLY A 107 4.35 -17.59 18.52
N LEU A 108 5.10 -16.51 18.77
CA LEU A 108 6.49 -16.56 19.23
C LEU A 108 6.64 -15.85 20.59
N PRO A 109 7.49 -16.36 21.50
CA PRO A 109 7.85 -15.66 22.73
C PRO A 109 8.57 -14.34 22.43
N LYS A 110 8.36 -13.33 23.29
CA LYS A 110 8.95 -11.98 23.12
C LYS A 110 10.48 -12.06 23.07
N GLU A 111 11.07 -12.84 23.94
CA GLU A 111 12.52 -13.09 24.03
C GLU A 111 13.11 -13.67 22.75
N VAL A 112 12.36 -14.50 22.01
CA VAL A 112 12.79 -15.05 20.71
C VAL A 112 12.76 -13.96 19.65
N ILE A 113 11.69 -13.15 19.61
CA ILE A 113 11.55 -12.05 18.64
C ILE A 113 12.69 -11.02 18.84
N LEU A 114 13.02 -10.73 20.09
CA LEU A 114 14.01 -9.73 20.46
C LEU A 114 15.46 -10.22 20.34
N LEU A 115 15.71 -11.47 19.95
CA LEU A 115 17.07 -11.93 19.64
C LEU A 115 17.67 -11.06 18.52
N LYS A 116 18.89 -10.55 18.75
CA LYS A 116 19.59 -9.64 17.83
C LYS A 116 19.61 -10.17 16.38
N GLN A 117 19.94 -11.45 16.19
CA GLN A 117 19.95 -12.10 14.87
C GLN A 117 18.60 -12.06 14.14
N ASN A 118 17.48 -12.13 14.87
CA ASN A 118 16.15 -12.09 14.29
C ASN A 118 15.78 -10.66 13.90
N GLN A 119 16.11 -9.69 14.77
CA GLN A 119 15.94 -8.26 14.46
C GLN A 119 16.76 -7.84 13.23
N GLU A 120 18.02 -8.28 13.16
CA GLU A 120 18.90 -8.04 12.00
C GLU A 120 18.36 -8.70 10.73
N SER A 121 17.82 -9.92 10.82
CA SER A 121 17.19 -10.60 9.69
C SER A 121 15.99 -9.81 9.14
N VAL A 122 15.13 -9.31 10.04
CA VAL A 122 13.98 -8.47 9.66
C VAL A 122 14.46 -7.16 9.04
N LEU A 123 15.37 -6.44 9.70
CA LEU A 123 15.94 -5.19 9.21
C LEU A 123 16.57 -5.36 7.82
N ASN A 124 17.35 -6.42 7.60
CA ASN A 124 17.99 -6.68 6.31
C ASN A 124 16.97 -6.88 5.18
N LYS A 125 15.86 -7.58 5.46
CA LYS A 125 14.76 -7.73 4.49
C LYS A 125 14.10 -6.38 4.18
N ILE A 126 13.81 -5.59 5.22
CA ILE A 126 13.21 -4.26 5.06
C ILE A 126 14.14 -3.36 4.24
N VAL A 127 15.43 -3.29 4.58
CA VAL A 127 16.44 -2.51 3.85
C VAL A 127 16.56 -2.99 2.41
N THR A 128 16.52 -4.29 2.16
CA THR A 128 16.59 -4.84 0.80
C THR A 128 15.42 -4.39 -0.06
N LEU A 129 14.20 -4.43 0.48
CA LEU A 129 12.99 -3.99 -0.23
C LEU A 129 12.99 -2.47 -0.41
N TYR A 130 13.22 -1.72 0.67
CA TYR A 130 13.16 -0.26 0.66
C TYR A 130 14.30 0.35 -0.16
N CYS A 131 15.50 -0.21 -0.15
CA CYS A 131 16.64 0.29 -0.93
C CYS A 131 16.80 -0.39 -2.30
N GLY A 132 15.81 -1.16 -2.74
CA GLY A 132 15.79 -1.72 -4.09
C GLY A 132 15.72 -0.64 -5.18
N ASN A 133 16.12 -1.03 -6.40
CA ASN A 133 16.12 -0.16 -7.57
C ASN A 133 14.78 -0.11 -8.32
N ASP A 134 13.72 -0.69 -7.75
CA ASP A 134 12.39 -0.72 -8.34
C ASP A 134 11.84 0.72 -8.55
N PRO A 135 11.31 1.06 -9.74
CA PRO A 135 10.78 2.39 -10.02
C PRO A 135 9.67 2.83 -9.07
N ASN A 136 8.82 1.90 -8.60
CA ASN A 136 7.76 2.19 -7.63
C ASN A 136 8.35 2.53 -6.27
N VAL A 137 9.44 1.87 -5.87
CA VAL A 137 10.18 2.20 -4.63
C VAL A 137 10.82 3.60 -4.74
N LYS A 138 11.34 3.97 -5.91
CA LYS A 138 11.85 5.33 -6.15
C LYS A 138 10.74 6.38 -6.07
N ALA A 139 9.61 6.15 -6.74
CA ALA A 139 8.45 7.04 -6.67
C ALA A 139 7.92 7.16 -5.23
N PHE A 140 7.87 6.03 -4.51
CA PHE A 140 7.49 5.99 -3.12
C PHE A 140 8.38 6.85 -2.21
N LYS A 141 9.71 6.80 -2.39
CA LYS A 141 10.65 7.66 -1.65
C LYS A 141 10.47 9.15 -1.94
N LEU A 142 10.07 9.51 -3.17
CA LEU A 142 9.73 10.90 -3.52
C LEU A 142 8.46 11.34 -2.79
N LEU A 143 7.44 10.48 -2.74
CA LEU A 143 6.19 10.77 -2.03
C LEU A 143 6.38 10.85 -0.52
N PHE A 144 7.27 10.05 0.06
CA PHE A 144 7.54 9.99 1.50
C PHE A 144 9.00 10.36 1.80
N PRO A 145 9.38 11.65 1.71
CA PRO A 145 10.77 12.08 1.87
C PRO A 145 11.32 11.85 3.29
N ASN A 146 10.45 11.74 4.31
CA ASN A 146 10.85 11.39 5.67
C ASN A 146 10.89 9.87 5.89
N GLY A 147 10.62 9.09 4.84
CA GLY A 147 10.79 7.65 4.78
C GLY A 147 9.66 6.86 5.41
N VAL A 148 10.02 5.79 6.11
CA VAL A 148 9.10 4.76 6.60
C VAL A 148 9.43 4.34 8.03
N SER A 149 8.42 3.87 8.76
CA SER A 149 8.54 3.29 10.10
C SER A 149 7.79 1.96 10.17
N TYR A 150 8.51 0.86 10.38
CA TYR A 150 7.94 -0.47 10.57
C TYR A 150 7.84 -0.75 12.06
N ASN A 151 6.61 -0.79 12.59
CA ASN A 151 6.35 -0.96 14.03
C ASN A 151 5.72 -2.33 14.27
N TYR A 152 6.36 -3.15 15.10
CA TYR A 152 5.90 -4.50 15.43
C TYR A 152 5.35 -4.55 16.84
N TYR A 153 4.16 -5.13 16.98
CA TYR A 153 3.44 -5.22 18.24
C TYR A 153 3.19 -6.67 18.63
N LEU A 154 3.38 -6.99 19.90
CA LEU A 154 3.03 -8.28 20.51
C LEU A 154 2.11 -8.00 21.69
N ALA A 155 0.94 -8.64 21.74
CA ALA A 155 -0.06 -8.40 22.79
C ALA A 155 -0.37 -6.90 23.00
N ASN A 156 -0.50 -6.14 21.90
CA ASN A 156 -0.73 -4.68 21.87
C ASN A 156 0.42 -3.80 22.41
N GLU A 157 1.53 -4.38 22.83
CA GLU A 157 2.76 -3.64 23.18
C GLU A 157 3.65 -3.53 21.94
N LYS A 158 4.16 -2.32 21.63
CA LYS A 158 5.18 -2.15 20.61
C LYS A 158 6.50 -2.72 21.12
N ILE A 159 7.03 -3.74 20.47
CA ILE A 159 8.24 -4.44 20.91
C ILE A 159 9.48 -4.13 20.06
N MET A 160 9.28 -3.67 18.81
CA MET A 160 10.36 -3.44 17.86
C MET A 160 9.93 -2.39 16.83
N SER A 161 10.86 -1.53 16.42
CA SER A 161 10.62 -0.50 15.42
C SER A 161 11.85 -0.31 14.54
N PHE A 162 11.66 -0.21 13.22
CA PHE A 162 12.71 0.11 12.26
C PHE A 162 12.31 1.34 11.46
N ASP A 163 13.19 2.33 11.43
CA ASP A 163 13.01 3.55 10.66
C ASP A 163 14.02 3.59 9.53
N LEU A 164 13.54 3.86 8.32
CA LEU A 164 14.39 4.05 7.14
C LEU A 164 14.02 5.35 6.45
N LYS A 165 15.03 6.07 5.98
CA LYS A 165 14.95 7.29 5.17
C LYS A 165 15.62 7.04 3.83
N PRO A 166 15.28 7.80 2.78
CA PRO A 166 15.93 7.65 1.48
C PRO A 166 17.47 7.65 1.54
N SER A 167 18.06 8.50 2.40
CA SER A 167 19.51 8.59 2.62
C SER A 167 20.17 7.32 3.15
N ASP A 168 19.42 6.44 3.81
CA ASP A 168 19.95 5.19 4.37
C ASP A 168 20.27 4.17 3.25
N CYS A 169 19.81 4.44 2.03
CA CYS A 169 20.10 3.62 0.86
C CYS A 169 21.40 4.00 0.14
N ASP A 170 21.96 5.18 0.41
CA ASP A 170 23.16 5.69 -0.25
C ASP A 170 24.45 5.07 0.32
N SER A 171 24.34 4.32 1.42
CA SER A 171 25.46 3.67 2.11
C SER A 171 25.74 2.24 1.62
N LYS A 172 25.29 1.89 0.41
CA LYS A 172 25.52 0.58 -0.21
C LYS A 172 26.49 0.64 -1.38
#